data_AF-I3X1Z8-F1
#
_entry.id   AF-I3X1Z8-F1
#
_cell.length_a   1.000
_cell.length_b   1.000
_cell.length_c   1.000
_cell.angle_alpha   90.00
_cell.angle_beta   90.00
_cell.angle_gamma   90.00
#
_symmetry.space_group_name_H-M   'P 1'
#
loop_
_entity.id
_entity.type
_entity.pdbx_description
1 polymer ?
#
loop_
_entity_poly.entity_id
_entity_poly.type
_entity_poly.pdbx_seq_one_letter_code
_entity_poly.pdbx_strand_id
1 'polypeptide(L)'
;MRMRRPASARRLSKLGLRHRAASAPCFPAFAGRFAADWRGLMDGLRPITQGLWQSLTRDQRARFLRHGLAWWNAHRHRIAPEVAARFDALRKDGIVTVHAGFLEAIEEDARGASVSYRERQSGRHLSFNADWIVNCTGMERAGVAHSPLLQHMQRQGLITPDALGLGLSVDAASRVLGRNEEPQPGLYAVGALTAGQFWEITAVPDIRVQAQAVAGAIASILRGEARS
;
A
#
# COMPACT_ATOMS: atom_id res chain seq x y z
N MET A 1 -35.87 34.47 14.72
CA MET A 1 -35.13 33.22 14.90
C MET A 1 -33.94 33.23 13.94
N ARG A 2 -32.75 33.64 14.42
CA ARG A 2 -31.52 33.72 13.63
C ARG A 2 -30.87 32.33 13.62
N MET A 3 -30.59 31.77 12.45
CA MET A 3 -29.55 30.75 12.32
C MET A 3 -28.51 31.21 11.28
N ARG A 4 -27.28 31.29 11.76
CA ARG A 4 -26.07 31.66 11.04
C ARG A 4 -25.61 30.48 10.16
N ARG A 5 -25.18 30.84 8.95
CA ARG A 5 -24.13 30.33 8.03
C ARG A 5 -23.50 28.92 8.21
N PRO A 6 -23.01 28.33 7.09
CA PRO A 6 -22.81 26.88 6.90
C PRO A 6 -21.49 26.36 7.45
N ALA A 7 -21.49 25.09 7.83
CA ALA A 7 -20.28 24.31 8.05
C ALA A 7 -19.63 23.97 6.70
N SER A 8 -18.32 24.18 6.67
CA SER A 8 -17.40 24.00 5.54
C SER A 8 -17.55 22.67 4.80
N ALA A 9 -17.70 22.73 3.48
CA ALA A 9 -17.46 21.62 2.57
C ALA A 9 -16.02 21.10 2.75
N ARG A 10 -15.86 19.89 3.30
CA ARG A 10 -14.56 19.20 3.30
C ARG A 10 -14.34 18.58 1.93
N ARG A 11 -13.74 19.36 1.04
CA ARG A 11 -13.06 18.82 -0.15
C ARG A 11 -11.96 17.90 0.35
N LEU A 12 -12.09 16.58 0.16
CA LEU A 12 -10.96 15.67 0.34
C LEU A 12 -9.88 16.11 -0.67
N SER A 13 -8.85 16.75 -0.15
CA SER A 13 -7.76 17.32 -0.92
C SER A 13 -7.03 16.21 -1.64
N LYS A 14 -7.07 16.29 -2.98
CA LYS A 14 -6.28 15.55 -3.96
C LYS A 14 -4.90 15.16 -3.41
N LEU A 15 -4.69 13.86 -3.17
CA LEU A 15 -3.34 13.30 -3.29
C LEU A 15 -3.04 13.22 -4.78
N GLY A 16 -2.37 14.25 -5.28
CA GLY A 16 -2.02 14.36 -6.70
C GLY A 16 -1.01 13.31 -7.11
N LEU A 17 -1.49 12.14 -7.55
CA LEU A 17 -0.75 11.33 -8.52
C LEU A 17 -1.23 11.70 -9.92
N ARG A 18 -0.53 12.65 -10.55
CA ARG A 18 -0.59 12.84 -12.00
C ARG A 18 0.01 11.59 -12.66
N HIS A 19 -0.81 10.56 -12.89
CA HIS A 19 -0.43 9.48 -13.80
C HIS A 19 -0.70 9.93 -15.24
N ARG A 20 0.38 10.21 -15.98
CA ARG A 20 0.31 10.23 -17.45
C ARG A 20 -0.27 8.90 -17.90
N ALA A 21 -1.31 8.96 -18.74
CA ALA A 21 -1.84 7.81 -19.43
C ALA A 21 -0.72 7.22 -20.32
N ALA A 22 -0.12 6.13 -19.86
CA ALA A 22 0.54 5.20 -20.75
C ALA A 22 -0.53 4.18 -21.14
N SER A 23 -0.95 4.23 -22.40
CA SER A 23 -1.67 3.15 -23.06
C SER A 23 -0.89 1.85 -22.83
N ALA A 24 -1.42 0.97 -21.99
CA ALA A 24 -0.87 -0.37 -21.83
C ALA A 24 -1.31 -1.21 -23.03
N PRO A 25 -0.40 -1.81 -23.79
CA PRO A 25 -0.77 -2.76 -24.82
C PRO A 25 -1.46 -3.98 -24.18
N CYS A 26 -2.54 -4.43 -24.81
CA CYS A 26 -3.12 -5.74 -24.60
C CYS A 26 -2.06 -6.78 -24.99
N PHE A 27 -1.36 -7.36 -24.01
CA PHE A 27 -0.48 -8.51 -24.26
C PHE A 27 -1.24 -9.81 -23.96
N PRO A 28 -1.03 -10.86 -24.77
CA PRO A 28 -1.78 -12.10 -24.69
C PRO A 28 -1.42 -12.88 -23.43
N ALA A 29 -2.36 -13.73 -23.01
CA ALA A 29 -2.20 -14.68 -21.94
C ALA A 29 -0.84 -15.41 -22.06
N PHE A 30 -0.05 -15.38 -21.00
CA PHE A 30 1.21 -16.11 -20.90
C PHE A 30 0.91 -17.61 -20.75
N ALA A 31 0.53 -18.25 -21.86
CA ALA A 31 0.43 -19.70 -21.98
C ALA A 31 1.81 -20.26 -22.32
N GLY A 32 2.73 -20.20 -21.35
CA GLY A 32 3.97 -20.98 -21.36
C GLY A 32 3.78 -22.21 -20.46
N ARG A 33 4.47 -23.32 -20.76
CA ARG A 33 4.47 -24.61 -20.04
C ARG A 33 4.80 -24.57 -18.52
N PHE A 34 4.83 -23.39 -17.89
CA PHE A 34 4.86 -23.16 -16.44
C PHE A 34 3.47 -23.09 -15.79
N ALA A 35 2.38 -23.38 -16.53
CA ALA A 35 1.02 -23.41 -16.00
C ALA A 35 0.77 -24.50 -14.92
N ALA A 36 1.76 -25.34 -14.61
CA ALA A 36 1.70 -26.32 -13.54
C ALA A 36 1.91 -25.64 -12.17
N ASP A 37 0.78 -25.23 -11.59
CA ASP A 37 0.60 -24.63 -10.27
C ASP A 37 1.40 -23.35 -9.94
N TRP A 38 0.97 -22.24 -10.53
CA TRP A 38 1.40 -20.90 -10.14
C TRP A 38 1.20 -20.61 -8.64
N ARG A 39 0.31 -21.33 -7.94
CA ARG A 39 0.09 -21.13 -6.49
C ARG A 39 1.29 -21.60 -5.70
N GLY A 40 1.78 -22.82 -5.97
CA GLY A 40 3.01 -23.33 -5.40
C GLY A 40 4.21 -22.42 -5.68
N LEU A 41 4.29 -21.85 -6.89
CA LEU A 41 5.32 -20.85 -7.22
C LEU A 41 5.23 -19.62 -6.31
N MET A 42 4.05 -19.02 -6.20
CA MET A 42 3.82 -17.84 -5.34
C MET A 42 4.10 -18.14 -3.87
N ASP A 43 3.74 -19.34 -3.40
CA ASP A 43 3.97 -19.76 -2.02
C ASP A 43 5.48 -19.96 -1.77
N GLY A 44 6.20 -20.49 -2.76
CA GLY A 44 7.66 -20.62 -2.75
C GLY A 44 8.44 -19.31 -2.83
N LEU A 45 7.84 -18.22 -3.36
CA LEU A 45 8.47 -16.89 -3.37
C LEU A 45 8.51 -16.24 -1.99
N ARG A 46 7.61 -16.62 -1.07
CA ARG A 46 7.44 -15.94 0.22
C ARG A 46 8.75 -15.79 1.03
N PRO A 47 9.57 -16.83 1.21
CA PRO A 47 10.80 -16.73 2.01
C PRO A 47 11.86 -15.81 1.39
N ILE A 48 11.86 -15.67 0.06
CA ILE A 48 12.88 -14.90 -0.69
C ILE A 48 12.39 -13.52 -1.13
N THR A 49 11.12 -13.19 -0.90
CA THR A 49 10.47 -11.96 -1.40
C THR A 49 11.20 -10.70 -0.94
N GLN A 50 11.61 -10.64 0.34
CA GLN A 50 12.34 -9.48 0.85
C GLN A 50 13.75 -9.36 0.24
N GLY A 51 14.45 -10.49 0.06
CA GLY A 51 15.77 -10.49 -0.58
C GLY A 51 15.71 -10.05 -2.05
N LEU A 52 14.69 -10.51 -2.78
CA LEU A 52 14.43 -10.05 -4.14
C LEU A 52 14.12 -8.56 -4.18
N TRP A 53 13.29 -8.06 -3.27
CA TRP A 53 12.99 -6.63 -3.20
C TRP A 53 14.24 -5.79 -2.91
N GLN A 54 15.07 -6.24 -1.97
CA GLN A 54 16.29 -5.57 -1.56
C GLN A 54 17.34 -5.51 -2.68
N SER A 55 17.39 -6.52 -3.56
CA SER A 55 18.29 -6.54 -4.72
C SER A 55 17.86 -5.61 -5.86
N LEU A 56 16.61 -5.15 -5.88
CA LEU A 56 16.11 -4.21 -6.88
C LEU A 56 16.63 -2.79 -6.61
N THR A 57 17.04 -2.11 -7.69
CA THR A 57 17.28 -0.66 -7.66
C THR A 57 15.99 0.11 -7.40
N ARG A 58 16.12 1.37 -6.97
CA ARG A 58 14.96 2.26 -6.76
C ARG A 58 14.04 2.34 -7.98
N ASP A 59 14.61 2.45 -9.18
CA ASP A 59 13.82 2.53 -10.42
C ASP A 59 13.11 1.22 -10.74
N GLN A 60 13.74 0.08 -10.45
CA GLN A 60 13.11 -1.24 -10.59
C GLN A 60 11.96 -1.42 -9.60
N ARG A 61 12.15 -1.02 -8.33
CA ARG A 61 11.09 -1.00 -7.33
C ARG A 61 9.92 -0.09 -7.76
N ALA A 62 10.20 1.12 -8.24
CA ALA A 62 9.19 2.04 -8.76
C ALA A 62 8.41 1.45 -9.94
N ARG A 63 9.12 0.79 -10.88
CA ARG A 63 8.49 0.09 -12.01
C ARG A 63 7.61 -1.07 -11.55
N PHE A 64 8.06 -1.86 -10.58
CA PHE A 64 7.28 -2.93 -9.98
C PHE A 64 6.00 -2.39 -9.33
N LEU A 65 6.11 -1.34 -8.50
CA LEU A 65 4.94 -0.72 -7.87
C LEU A 65 3.92 -0.20 -8.89
N ARG A 66 4.39 0.35 -10.01
CA ARG A 66 3.53 0.89 -11.06
C ARG A 66 2.85 -0.19 -11.91
N HIS A 67 3.57 -1.26 -12.24
CA HIS A 67 3.14 -2.21 -13.28
C HIS A 67 2.86 -3.62 -12.75
N GLY A 68 3.60 -4.05 -11.73
CA GLY A 68 3.54 -5.40 -11.16
C GLY A 68 2.64 -5.52 -9.93
N LEU A 69 2.45 -4.45 -9.15
CA LEU A 69 1.76 -4.51 -7.86
C LEU A 69 0.34 -5.07 -7.94
N ALA A 70 -0.44 -4.66 -8.94
CA ALA A 70 -1.81 -5.15 -9.10
C ALA A 70 -1.85 -6.67 -9.32
N TRP A 71 -0.93 -7.19 -10.14
CA TRP A 71 -0.79 -8.62 -10.39
C TRP A 71 -0.26 -9.36 -9.17
N TRP A 72 0.75 -8.81 -8.49
CA TRP A 72 1.26 -9.35 -7.23
C TRP A 72 0.12 -9.54 -6.22
N ASN A 73 -0.66 -8.47 -6.00
CA ASN A 73 -1.76 -8.50 -5.04
C ASN A 73 -2.83 -9.54 -5.42
N ALA A 74 -3.21 -9.64 -6.69
CA ALA A 74 -4.21 -10.61 -7.15
C ALA A 74 -3.75 -12.07 -6.93
N HIS A 75 -2.47 -12.37 -7.15
CA HIS A 75 -1.95 -13.73 -6.99
C HIS A 75 -1.66 -14.08 -5.51
N ARG A 76 -1.30 -13.07 -4.70
CA ARG A 76 -0.98 -13.25 -3.28
C ARG A 76 -2.26 -13.29 -2.42
N HIS A 77 -3.25 -12.46 -2.72
CA HIS A 77 -4.49 -12.34 -1.95
C HIS A 77 -5.64 -13.04 -2.66
N ARG A 78 -5.72 -14.35 -2.45
CA ARG A 78 -6.65 -15.23 -3.15
C ARG A 78 -8.00 -15.26 -2.43
N ILE A 79 -9.07 -15.34 -3.22
CA ILE A 79 -10.42 -15.60 -2.75
C ILE A 79 -10.65 -17.12 -2.66
N ALA A 80 -11.36 -17.58 -1.64
CA ALA A 80 -11.74 -18.98 -1.54
C ALA A 80 -12.72 -19.36 -2.68
N PRO A 81 -12.62 -20.56 -3.27
CA PRO A 81 -13.48 -20.97 -4.40
C PRO A 81 -14.98 -20.83 -4.13
N GLU A 82 -15.42 -21.16 -2.91
CA GLU A 82 -16.82 -21.03 -2.50
C GLU A 82 -17.29 -19.57 -2.49
N VAL A 83 -16.45 -18.64 -2.04
CA VAL A 83 -16.76 -17.20 -2.01
C VAL A 83 -16.80 -16.65 -3.44
N ALA A 84 -15.88 -17.09 -4.31
CA ALA A 84 -15.89 -16.72 -5.72
C ALA A 84 -17.17 -17.19 -6.42
N ALA A 85 -17.60 -18.43 -6.18
CA ALA A 85 -18.84 -18.97 -6.75
C ALA A 85 -20.08 -18.18 -6.31
N ARG A 86 -20.16 -17.81 -5.03
CA ARG A 86 -21.24 -16.95 -4.51
C ARG A 86 -21.23 -15.56 -5.14
N PHE A 87 -20.06 -14.94 -5.28
CA PHE A 87 -19.92 -13.64 -5.91
C PHE A 87 -20.36 -13.67 -7.38
N ASP A 88 -19.99 -14.73 -8.10
CA ASP A 88 -20.39 -14.91 -9.50
C ASP A 88 -21.90 -15.11 -9.68
N ALA A 89 -22.57 -15.79 -8.74
CA ALA A 89 -24.03 -15.90 -8.74
C ALA A 89 -24.69 -14.52 -8.58
N LEU A 90 -24.27 -13.73 -7.59
CA LEU A 90 -24.80 -12.37 -7.37
C LEU A 90 -24.58 -11.46 -8.59
N ARG A 91 -23.47 -11.63 -9.31
CA ARG A 91 -23.21 -10.90 -10.56
C ARG A 91 -24.15 -11.33 -11.68
N LYS A 92 -24.41 -12.63 -11.83
CA LYS A 92 -25.34 -13.16 -12.85
C LYS A 92 -26.79 -12.74 -12.58
N ASP A 93 -27.16 -12.65 -11.32
CA ASP A 93 -28.51 -12.22 -10.87
C ASP A 93 -28.69 -10.69 -10.92
N GLY A 94 -27.67 -9.93 -11.35
CA GLY A 94 -27.73 -8.47 -11.48
C GLY A 94 -27.63 -7.70 -10.16
N ILE A 95 -27.42 -8.39 -9.03
CA ILE A 95 -27.24 -7.78 -7.71
C ILE A 95 -25.90 -7.04 -7.64
N VAL A 96 -24.87 -7.57 -8.29
CA VAL A 96 -23.53 -6.97 -8.33
C VAL A 96 -23.21 -6.47 -9.74
N THR A 97 -22.96 -5.17 -9.87
CA THR A 97 -22.44 -4.55 -11.10
C THR A 97 -20.97 -4.17 -10.89
N VAL A 98 -20.11 -4.54 -11.84
CA VAL A 98 -18.67 -4.25 -11.80
C VAL A 98 -18.34 -3.09 -12.73
N HIS A 99 -17.89 -1.98 -12.15
CA HIS A 99 -17.40 -0.82 -12.89
C HIS A 99 -15.87 -0.83 -12.92
N ALA A 100 -15.27 -1.12 -14.07
CA ALA A 100 -13.82 -1.12 -14.23
C ALA A 100 -13.32 0.27 -14.63
N GLY A 101 -12.62 0.96 -13.72
CA GLY A 101 -12.11 2.30 -13.99
C GLY A 101 -11.27 2.89 -12.86
N PHE A 102 -11.03 4.18 -12.96
CA PHE A 102 -10.27 4.97 -11.98
C PHE A 102 -11.22 5.96 -11.30
N LEU A 103 -11.34 5.86 -9.98
CA LEU A 103 -12.12 6.80 -9.18
C LEU A 103 -11.53 8.22 -9.30
N GLU A 104 -12.39 9.22 -9.55
CA GLU A 104 -11.98 10.62 -9.74
C GLU A 104 -12.46 11.51 -8.60
N ALA A 105 -13.73 11.37 -8.19
CA ALA A 105 -14.27 12.07 -7.05
C ALA A 105 -15.40 11.29 -6.37
N ILE A 106 -15.58 11.58 -5.08
CA ILE A 106 -16.74 11.21 -4.29
C ILE A 106 -17.24 12.51 -3.66
N GLU A 107 -18.48 12.88 -3.96
CA GLU A 107 -19.09 14.11 -3.49
C GLU A 107 -20.42 13.80 -2.80
N GLU A 108 -20.75 14.55 -1.76
CA GLU A 108 -22.06 14.45 -1.10
C GLU A 108 -23.12 15.14 -1.96
N ASP A 109 -24.21 14.42 -2.23
CA ASP A 109 -25.38 14.85 -2.98
C ASP A 109 -26.64 14.68 -2.09
N ALA A 110 -27.73 15.34 -2.45
CA ALA A 110 -29.03 15.21 -1.77
C ALA A 110 -29.58 13.76 -1.74
N ARG A 111 -29.02 12.88 -2.58
CA ARG A 111 -29.42 11.46 -2.74
C ARG A 111 -28.36 10.47 -2.23
N GLY A 112 -27.42 10.91 -1.40
CA GLY A 112 -26.30 10.10 -0.92
C GLY A 112 -24.97 10.53 -1.53
N ALA A 113 -24.05 9.61 -1.79
CA ALA A 113 -22.75 9.92 -2.36
C ALA A 113 -22.77 9.79 -3.89
N SER A 114 -22.40 10.85 -4.60
CA SER A 114 -22.13 10.82 -6.04
C SER A 114 -20.69 10.38 -6.28
N VAL A 115 -20.52 9.27 -7.00
CA VAL A 115 -19.24 8.67 -7.34
C VAL A 115 -18.96 8.92 -8.80
N SER A 116 -17.86 9.59 -9.12
CA SER A 116 -17.39 9.78 -10.50
C SER A 116 -16.09 9.01 -10.75
N TYR A 117 -16.02 8.37 -11.92
CA TYR A 117 -14.88 7.58 -12.32
C TYR A 117 -14.63 7.64 -13.82
N ARG A 118 -13.38 7.43 -14.21
CA ARG A 118 -12.97 7.27 -15.60
C ARG A 118 -12.93 5.79 -15.97
N GLU A 119 -13.77 5.38 -16.90
CA GLU A 119 -13.86 3.99 -17.37
C GLU A 119 -12.54 3.54 -18.03
N ARG A 120 -12.08 2.33 -17.68
CA ARG A 120 -10.76 1.83 -18.10
C ARG A 120 -10.64 1.65 -19.61
N GLN A 121 -11.68 1.16 -20.26
CA GLN A 121 -11.64 0.78 -21.67
C GLN A 121 -11.85 1.97 -22.59
N SER A 122 -12.88 2.78 -22.32
CA SER A 122 -13.27 3.90 -23.19
C SER A 122 -12.62 5.24 -22.80
N GLY A 123 -12.13 5.36 -21.56
CA GLY A 123 -11.68 6.63 -21.01
C GLY A 123 -12.81 7.61 -20.70
N ARG A 124 -14.09 7.20 -20.82
CA ARG A 124 -15.25 8.04 -20.53
C ARG A 124 -15.36 8.35 -19.05
N HIS A 125 -15.79 9.56 -18.74
CA HIS A 125 -16.14 9.97 -17.38
C HIS A 125 -17.60 9.58 -17.12
N LEU A 126 -17.81 8.73 -16.13
CA LEU A 126 -19.10 8.19 -15.74
C LEU A 126 -19.37 8.51 -14.26
N SER A 127 -20.64 8.52 -13.88
CA SER A 127 -21.03 8.73 -12.48
C SER A 127 -22.25 7.91 -12.09
N PHE A 128 -22.36 7.58 -10.81
CA PHE A 128 -23.52 6.94 -10.20
C PHE A 128 -23.66 7.39 -8.74
N ASN A 129 -24.88 7.29 -8.18
CA ASN A 129 -25.13 7.56 -6.77
C ASN A 129 -25.06 6.25 -5.96
N ALA A 130 -24.59 6.34 -4.72
CA ALA A 130 -24.57 5.25 -3.75
C ALA A 130 -24.99 5.73 -2.37
N ASP A 131 -25.77 4.92 -1.65
CA ASP A 131 -26.15 5.20 -0.26
C ASP A 131 -25.00 4.97 0.72
N TRP A 132 -24.14 3.99 0.41
CA TRP A 132 -23.01 3.58 1.24
C TRP A 132 -21.76 3.36 0.39
N ILE A 133 -20.61 3.73 0.96
CA ILE A 133 -19.30 3.51 0.35
C ILE A 133 -18.44 2.75 1.33
N VAL A 134 -17.92 1.61 0.88
CA VAL A 134 -16.92 0.82 1.61
C VAL A 134 -15.59 0.96 0.88
N ASN A 135 -14.59 1.53 1.57
CA ASN A 135 -13.26 1.68 0.99
C ASN A 135 -12.49 0.36 1.03
N CYS A 136 -12.35 -0.27 -0.13
CA CYS A 136 -11.58 -1.50 -0.33
C CYS A 136 -10.28 -1.29 -1.13
N THR A 137 -9.71 -0.07 -1.16
CA THR A 137 -8.48 0.22 -1.94
C THR A 137 -7.19 -0.32 -1.31
N GLY A 138 -7.31 -1.17 -0.27
CA GLY A 138 -6.19 -1.73 0.48
C GLY A 138 -5.79 -0.86 1.67
N MET A 139 -4.74 -1.29 2.38
CA MET A 139 -4.18 -0.50 3.48
C MET A 139 -3.54 0.78 2.94
N GLU A 140 -3.91 1.91 3.53
CA GLU A 140 -3.16 3.12 3.33
C GLU A 140 -1.74 2.87 3.85
N ARG A 141 -0.72 3.17 3.03
CA ARG A 141 0.67 2.95 3.42
C ARG A 141 0.90 3.72 4.72
N ALA A 142 1.53 3.08 5.71
CA ALA A 142 1.85 3.68 7.01
C ALA A 142 2.84 4.83 6.83
N GLY A 143 2.35 5.95 6.33
CA GLY A 143 3.14 7.08 5.90
C GLY A 143 3.21 8.14 6.98
N VAL A 144 4.18 9.03 6.85
CA VAL A 144 4.34 10.15 7.78
C VAL A 144 3.08 11.02 7.86
N ALA A 145 2.31 11.12 6.78
CA ALA A 145 1.10 11.93 6.72
C ALA A 145 0.01 11.52 7.74
N HIS A 146 -0.03 10.27 8.19
CA HIS A 146 -1.10 9.74 9.04
C HIS A 146 -0.90 9.98 10.54
N SER A 147 0.26 10.48 10.95
CA SER A 147 0.59 10.67 12.36
C SER A 147 1.19 12.05 12.62
N PRO A 148 0.54 12.90 13.42
CA PRO A 148 1.10 14.20 13.81
C PRO A 148 2.49 14.10 14.44
N LEU A 149 2.76 13.01 15.19
CA LEU A 149 4.07 12.72 15.76
C LEU A 149 5.11 12.49 14.67
N LEU A 150 4.83 11.62 13.69
CA LEU A 150 5.76 11.36 12.59
C LEU A 150 6.02 12.64 11.78
N GLN A 151 4.97 13.44 11.52
CA GLN A 151 5.14 14.72 10.83
C GLN A 151 6.06 15.67 11.61
N HIS A 152 5.94 15.70 12.94
CA HIS A 152 6.82 16.51 13.78
C HIS A 152 8.26 15.99 13.77
N MET A 153 8.47 14.68 13.92
CA MET A 153 9.79 14.06 13.86
C MET A 153 10.47 14.29 12.50
N GLN A 154 9.70 14.25 11.40
CA GLN A 154 10.22 14.57 10.06
C GLN A 154 10.66 16.03 9.98
N ARG A 155 9.87 16.97 10.50
CA ARG A 155 10.24 18.40 10.55
C ARG A 155 11.52 18.63 11.37
N GLN A 156 11.75 17.82 12.40
CA GLN A 156 12.98 17.85 13.20
C GLN A 156 14.17 17.12 12.57
N GLY A 157 13.99 16.44 11.42
CA GLY A 157 15.04 15.68 10.76
C GLY A 157 15.38 14.34 11.43
N LEU A 158 14.54 13.89 12.38
CA LEU A 158 14.69 12.61 13.07
C LEU A 158 14.29 11.42 12.20
N ILE A 159 13.43 11.61 11.21
CA ILE A 159 13.00 10.55 10.30
C ILE A 159 12.99 11.06 8.86
N THR A 160 13.27 10.16 7.93
CA THR A 160 13.12 10.40 6.49
C THR A 160 12.06 9.44 5.93
N PRO A 161 11.05 9.91 5.18
CA PRO A 161 10.13 9.02 4.48
C PRO A 161 10.86 8.18 3.43
N ASP A 162 10.41 6.95 3.24
CA ASP A 162 10.88 6.12 2.12
C ASP A 162 10.62 6.83 0.77
N ALA A 163 11.59 6.72 -0.15
CA ALA A 163 11.58 7.46 -1.41
C ALA A 163 10.47 7.02 -2.39
N LEU A 164 9.79 5.90 -2.12
CA LEU A 164 8.63 5.40 -2.86
C LEU A 164 7.33 5.53 -2.05
N GLY A 165 7.39 6.18 -0.88
CA GLY A 165 6.26 6.40 0.01
C GLY A 165 5.73 5.13 0.66
N LEU A 166 6.59 4.12 0.90
CA LEU A 166 6.21 2.86 1.53
C LEU A 166 6.28 2.89 3.07
N GLY A 167 6.79 3.96 3.66
CA GLY A 167 6.94 4.09 5.10
C GLY A 167 8.07 5.05 5.45
N LEU A 168 8.94 4.63 6.36
CA LEU A 168 10.17 5.30 6.76
C LEU A 168 11.38 4.65 6.07
N SER A 169 12.38 5.46 5.79
CA SER A 169 13.71 4.98 5.43
C SER A 169 14.35 4.32 6.65
N VAL A 170 14.70 3.05 6.51
CA VAL A 170 15.41 2.27 7.52
C VAL A 170 16.53 1.48 6.86
N ASP A 171 17.56 1.15 7.62
CA ASP A 171 18.59 0.23 7.16
C ASP A 171 18.19 -1.25 7.32
N ALA A 172 19.11 -2.16 6.98
CA ALA A 172 18.91 -3.59 7.11
C ALA A 172 18.71 -4.07 8.56
N ALA A 173 19.14 -3.28 9.56
CA ALA A 173 18.95 -3.55 10.98
C ALA A 173 17.69 -2.87 11.55
N SER A 174 16.83 -2.30 10.69
CA SER A 174 15.62 -1.56 11.07
C SER A 174 15.90 -0.29 11.90
N ARG A 175 17.11 0.26 11.82
CA ARG A 175 17.42 1.59 12.38
C ARG A 175 16.85 2.66 11.47
N VAL A 176 16.21 3.66 12.07
CA VAL A 176 15.60 4.76 11.33
C VAL A 176 16.67 5.67 10.78
N LEU A 177 16.56 6.03 9.50
CA LEU A 177 17.47 6.95 8.85
C LEU A 177 16.97 8.39 8.97
N GLY A 178 17.85 9.27 9.43
CA GLY A 178 17.60 10.71 9.50
C GLY A 178 17.81 11.43 8.17
N ARG A 179 17.93 12.76 8.22
CA ARG A 179 18.05 13.62 7.02
C ARG A 179 19.28 13.33 6.16
N ASN A 180 20.35 12.80 6.74
CA ASN A 180 21.62 12.55 6.05
C ASN A 180 21.82 11.08 5.68
N GLU A 181 20.75 10.28 5.65
CA GLU A 181 20.81 8.81 5.48
C GLU A 181 21.60 8.06 6.57
N GLU A 182 21.97 8.78 7.64
CA GLU A 182 22.63 8.20 8.80
C GLU A 182 21.60 7.59 9.78
N PRO A 183 21.90 6.41 10.36
CA PRO A 183 21.07 5.82 11.40
C PRO A 183 20.96 6.73 12.63
N GLN A 184 19.74 6.96 13.09
CA GLN A 184 19.48 7.70 14.32
C GLN A 184 19.78 6.82 15.54
N PRO A 185 20.65 7.25 16.46
CA PRO A 185 20.95 6.49 17.67
C PRO A 185 19.68 6.21 18.49
N GLY A 186 19.49 4.95 18.88
CA GLY A 186 18.37 4.53 19.71
C GLY A 186 16.99 4.52 19.04
N LEU A 187 16.88 4.86 17.75
CA LEU A 187 15.61 4.93 17.04
C LEU A 187 15.46 3.79 16.03
N TYR A 188 14.43 2.96 16.24
CA TYR A 188 14.10 1.80 15.42
C TYR A 188 12.65 1.85 14.97
N ALA A 189 12.36 1.25 13.82
CA ALA A 189 11.00 1.03 13.36
C ALA A 189 10.76 -0.46 13.09
N VAL A 190 9.52 -0.92 13.29
CA VAL A 190 9.14 -2.32 13.10
C VAL A 190 7.78 -2.38 12.39
N GLY A 191 7.56 -3.42 11.59
CA GLY A 191 6.33 -3.66 10.87
C GLY A 191 6.15 -2.74 9.66
N ALA A 192 4.89 -2.40 9.37
CA ALA A 192 4.50 -1.74 8.11
C ALA A 192 5.24 -0.41 7.84
N LEU A 193 5.72 0.29 8.88
CA LEU A 193 6.57 1.49 8.72
C LEU A 193 7.88 1.22 7.99
N THR A 194 8.29 -0.03 7.87
CA THR A 194 9.57 -0.44 7.26
C THR A 194 9.41 -1.08 5.88
N ALA A 195 8.21 -1.03 5.29
CA ALA A 195 7.90 -1.72 4.03
C ALA A 195 8.73 -1.27 2.81
N GLY A 196 9.37 -0.09 2.88
CA GLY A 196 10.33 0.35 1.88
C GLY A 196 11.59 -0.53 1.81
N GLN A 197 12.02 -1.05 2.96
CA GLN A 197 13.18 -1.94 3.08
C GLN A 197 12.80 -3.43 3.13
N PHE A 198 11.66 -3.74 3.77
CA PHE A 198 11.18 -5.11 3.96
C PHE A 198 9.81 -5.26 3.28
N TRP A 199 9.80 -5.51 1.97
CA TRP A 199 8.56 -5.70 1.22
C TRP A 199 7.69 -6.81 1.84
N GLU A 200 6.37 -6.63 1.82
CA GLU A 200 5.38 -7.53 2.44
C GLU A 200 5.51 -7.71 3.98
N ILE A 201 6.18 -6.81 4.71
CA ILE A 201 6.25 -6.82 6.20
C ILE A 201 4.92 -6.43 6.86
N THR A 202 3.88 -7.23 6.62
CA THR A 202 2.50 -6.99 7.08
C THR A 202 1.98 -8.11 7.98
N ALA A 203 2.54 -9.31 7.88
CA ALA A 203 2.08 -10.47 8.65
C ALA A 203 2.76 -10.57 10.01
N VAL A 204 2.00 -10.98 11.02
CA VAL A 204 2.48 -11.14 12.42
C VAL A 204 3.78 -11.98 12.52
N PRO A 205 3.95 -13.12 11.81
CA PRO A 205 5.19 -13.90 11.92
C PRO A 205 6.43 -13.10 11.49
N ASP A 206 6.34 -12.37 10.39
CA ASP A 206 7.47 -11.60 9.84
C ASP A 206 7.80 -10.42 10.76
N ILE A 207 6.77 -9.75 11.29
CA ILE A 207 6.92 -8.65 12.26
C ILE A 207 7.56 -9.14 13.57
N ARG A 208 7.21 -10.35 14.03
CA ARG A 208 7.81 -10.94 15.24
C ARG A 208 9.31 -11.19 15.09
N VAL A 209 9.73 -11.71 13.94
CA VAL A 209 11.15 -11.94 13.64
C VAL A 209 11.91 -10.62 13.61
N GLN A 210 11.36 -9.60 12.95
CA GLN A 210 11.95 -8.26 12.92
C GLN A 210 12.06 -7.65 14.33
N ALA A 211 10.99 -7.73 15.12
CA ALA A 211 10.97 -7.22 16.50
C ALA A 211 12.02 -7.91 17.38
N GLN A 212 12.19 -9.23 17.24
CA GLN A 212 13.21 -9.98 17.97
C GLN A 212 14.62 -9.51 17.61
N ALA A 213 14.90 -9.29 16.33
CA ALA A 213 16.20 -8.79 15.88
C ALA A 213 16.51 -7.39 16.45
N VAL A 214 15.53 -6.48 16.40
CA VAL A 214 15.64 -5.13 16.99
C VAL A 214 15.88 -5.20 18.50
N ALA A 215 15.11 -6.02 19.23
CA ALA A 215 15.29 -6.20 20.67
C ALA A 215 16.69 -6.73 21.01
N GLY A 216 17.21 -7.68 20.22
CA GLY A 216 18.57 -8.20 20.38
C GLY A 216 19.64 -7.13 20.15
N ALA A 217 19.46 -6.26 19.15
CA ALA A 217 20.36 -5.14 18.89
C ALA A 217 20.39 -4.15 20.06
N ILE A 218 19.21 -3.73 20.55
CA ILE A 218 19.08 -2.83 21.71
C ILE A 218 19.74 -3.43 22.95
N ALA A 219 19.46 -4.70 23.27
CA ALA A 219 20.04 -5.36 24.43
C ALA A 219 21.58 -5.47 24.34
N SER A 220 22.13 -5.57 23.14
CA SER A 220 23.58 -5.65 22.94
C SER A 220 24.25 -4.30 23.16
N ILE A 221 23.62 -3.20 22.74
CA ILE A 221 24.08 -1.83 22.99
C ILE A 221 24.10 -1.56 24.49
N LEU A 222 22.99 -1.81 25.20
CA LEU A 222 22.87 -1.57 26.64
C LEU A 222 23.89 -2.36 27.46
N ARG A 223 24.22 -3.60 27.05
CA ARG A 223 25.25 -4.41 27.72
C ARG A 223 26.67 -3.90 27.44
N GLY A 224 26.91 -3.27 26.29
CA GLY A 224 28.19 -2.66 25.96
C GLY A 224 28.42 -1.36 26.73
N GLU A 225 27.37 -0.55 26.90
CA GLU A 225 27.38 0.68 27.70
C GLU A 225 27.57 0.38 29.19
N ALA A 226 26.96 -0.69 29.72
CA ALA A 226 27.17 -1.10 31.12
C ALA A 226 28.57 -1.65 31.44
N ARG A 227 29.41 -1.87 30.41
CA ARG A 227 30.77 -2.41 30.53
C ARG A 227 31.87 -1.38 30.22
N SER A 228 31.52 -0.18 29.76
CA SER A 228 32.43 0.96 29.55
C SER A 228 32.32 1.94 30.70
#